data_AF-A0A3A4NYW5-F1
#
_entry.id   AF-A0A3A4NYW5-F1
#
_cell.length_a   1.000
_cell.length_b   1.000
_cell.length_c   1.000
_cell.angle_alpha   90.00
_cell.angle_beta   90.00
_cell.angle_gamma   90.00
#
_symmetry.space_group_name_H-M   'P 1'
#
loop_
_entity.id
_entity.type
_entity.pdbx_description
1 polymer ?
#
loop_
_entity_poly.entity_id
_entity_poly.type
_entity_poly.pdbx_seq_one_letter_code
_entity_poly.pdbx_strand_id
1 'polypeptide(L)'
;MPSSLSRRTSDFRGSGNKRTEDTEKLAGGNMADIYSIDWYDTLKALVNSREDISARAPQGQWRICVEIAGDGKSPYIGNGQAKYFFILFDKGKCQEYKELSETMDGKGLDFRFSGPATVFEEIAAGMRDFIEAGLRGAIRIRGDMRIFMKNAELVKIMSELYSQQVDTQWPKGRPPYV
;
A
#
# COMPACT_ATOMS: atom_id res chain seq x y z
N MET A 1 8.18 42.80 -54.59
CA MET A 1 7.24 43.41 -53.62
C MET A 1 6.09 43.98 -54.44
N PRO A 2 5.01 43.21 -54.64
CA PRO A 2 4.03 42.93 -53.59
C PRO A 2 3.70 41.43 -53.44
N SER A 3 3.23 41.08 -52.25
CA SER A 3 2.98 39.71 -51.77
C SER A 3 1.54 39.29 -52.07
N SER A 4 1.34 38.18 -52.79
CA SER A 4 0.02 37.57 -53.04
C SER A 4 -0.11 36.21 -52.36
N LEU A 5 -1.28 36.02 -51.76
CA LEU A 5 -1.76 34.83 -51.07
C LEU A 5 -1.95 33.63 -52.03
N SER A 6 -1.70 32.42 -51.52
CA SER A 6 -2.44 31.23 -51.94
C SER A 6 -2.61 30.24 -50.78
N ARG A 7 -3.79 29.61 -50.72
CA ARG A 7 -4.33 28.73 -49.68
C ARG A 7 -4.04 27.24 -49.96
N ARG A 8 -4.30 26.44 -48.91
CA ARG A 8 -4.56 24.97 -48.84
C ARG A 8 -3.29 24.15 -48.53
N THR A 9 -3.30 23.11 -47.71
CA THR A 9 -4.35 22.17 -47.27
C THR A 9 -4.12 21.71 -45.83
N SER A 10 -5.22 21.31 -45.19
CA SER A 10 -5.34 20.48 -44.00
C SER A 10 -4.46 19.22 -44.01
N ASP A 11 -3.87 18.88 -42.87
CA ASP A 11 -3.78 17.49 -42.41
C ASP A 11 -3.75 17.43 -40.88
N PHE A 12 -4.91 17.12 -40.32
CA PHE A 12 -5.12 16.71 -38.93
C PHE A 12 -4.97 15.19 -38.91
N ARG A 13 -3.80 14.69 -38.50
CA ARG A 13 -3.54 13.31 -38.10
C ARG A 13 -2.57 13.39 -36.92
N GLY A 14 -2.74 12.72 -35.80
CA GLY A 14 -3.69 11.72 -35.38
C GLY A 14 -3.19 11.37 -33.98
N SER A 15 -3.93 11.80 -32.97
CA SER A 15 -3.65 11.47 -31.57
C SER A 15 -4.00 9.99 -31.38
N GLY A 16 -3.01 9.14 -31.66
CA GLY A 16 -3.14 7.69 -31.66
C GLY A 16 -2.47 7.10 -30.43
N ASN A 17 -3.31 6.82 -29.44
CA ASN A 17 -3.27 5.59 -28.65
C ASN A 17 -2.11 5.37 -27.66
N LYS A 18 -2.09 6.17 -26.58
CA LYS A 18 -1.45 5.79 -25.30
C LYS A 18 -2.39 5.10 -24.30
N ARG A 19 -3.68 4.92 -24.63
CA ARG A 19 -4.69 4.40 -23.68
C ARG A 19 -4.74 2.88 -23.57
N THR A 20 -4.19 2.15 -24.52
CA THR A 20 -4.27 0.68 -24.54
C THR A 20 -3.17 -0.03 -23.77
N GLU A 21 -2.01 0.61 -23.56
CA GLU A 21 -0.91 0.01 -22.76
C GLU A 21 -1.18 0.07 -21.25
N ASP A 22 -1.90 1.09 -20.77
CA ASP A 22 -2.23 1.23 -19.34
C ASP A 22 -3.34 0.26 -18.90
N THR A 23 -4.15 -0.27 -19.83
CA THR A 23 -5.28 -1.16 -19.49
C THR A 23 -4.89 -2.63 -19.43
N GLU A 24 -3.85 -3.07 -20.17
CA GLU A 24 -3.37 -4.46 -20.12
C GLU A 24 -2.48 -4.74 -18.91
N LYS A 25 -1.84 -3.71 -18.32
CA LYS A 25 -1.04 -3.85 -17.08
C LYS A 25 -1.86 -4.10 -15.81
N LEU A 26 -3.18 -4.00 -15.89
CA LEU A 26 -4.10 -4.18 -14.76
C LEU A 26 -4.70 -5.60 -14.71
N ALA A 27 -4.41 -6.47 -15.70
CA ALA A 27 -5.04 -7.79 -15.84
C ALA A 27 -4.13 -8.99 -15.49
N GLY A 28 -2.84 -8.76 -15.19
CA GLY A 28 -1.95 -9.75 -14.58
C GLY A 28 -1.47 -9.21 -13.24
N GLY A 29 -1.60 -9.98 -12.16
CA GLY A 29 -1.10 -9.55 -10.84
C GLY A 29 0.37 -9.15 -10.97
N ASN A 30 0.68 -7.88 -10.68
CA ASN A 30 2.07 -7.42 -10.71
C ASN A 30 2.83 -8.16 -9.61
N MET A 31 3.69 -9.10 -10.02
CA MET A 31 4.65 -9.75 -9.16
C MET A 31 5.60 -8.70 -8.62
N ALA A 32 5.70 -8.57 -7.29
CA ALA A 32 6.57 -7.57 -6.68
C ALA A 32 7.24 -8.12 -5.42
N ASP A 33 8.54 -7.87 -5.29
CA ASP A 33 9.32 -8.26 -4.12
C ASP A 33 8.82 -7.54 -2.88
N ILE A 34 8.65 -8.27 -1.77
CA ILE A 34 8.24 -7.66 -0.52
C ILE A 34 9.14 -6.47 -0.15
N TYR A 35 8.51 -5.38 0.29
CA TYR A 35 9.14 -4.11 0.63
C TYR A 35 9.81 -3.34 -0.52
N SER A 36 9.66 -3.77 -1.77
CA SER A 36 9.99 -2.95 -2.93
C SER A 36 8.97 -1.82 -3.14
N ILE A 37 9.37 -0.77 -3.87
CA ILE A 37 8.45 0.31 -4.25
C ILE A 37 7.28 -0.25 -5.07
N ASP A 38 7.57 -1.17 -6.00
CA ASP A 38 6.55 -1.80 -6.86
C ASP A 38 5.50 -2.57 -6.03
N TRP A 39 5.91 -3.18 -4.92
CA TRP A 39 4.99 -3.87 -4.01
C TRP A 39 4.03 -2.89 -3.33
N TYR A 40 4.53 -1.75 -2.86
CA TYR A 40 3.69 -0.70 -2.26
C TYR A 40 2.77 -0.03 -3.28
N ASP A 41 3.26 0.23 -4.49
CA ASP A 41 2.45 0.80 -5.56
C ASP A 41 1.33 -0.18 -5.97
N THR A 42 1.61 -1.48 -5.97
CA THR A 42 0.60 -2.52 -6.21
C THR A 42 -0.45 -2.55 -5.10
N LEU A 43 -0.06 -2.49 -3.82
CA LEU A 43 -1.00 -2.40 -2.70
C LEU A 43 -1.89 -1.16 -2.80
N LYS A 44 -1.29 0.00 -3.08
CA LYS A 44 -2.01 1.27 -3.26
C LYS A 44 -3.01 1.19 -4.41
N ALA A 45 -2.59 0.68 -5.57
CA ALA A 45 -3.45 0.53 -6.74
C ALA A 45 -4.62 -0.42 -6.45
N LEU A 46 -4.36 -1.52 -5.72
CA LEU A 46 -5.35 -2.52 -5.36
C LEU A 46 -6.42 -1.97 -4.40
N VAL A 47 -6.08 -1.18 -3.37
CA VAL A 47 -7.12 -0.54 -2.56
C VAL A 47 -7.93 0.44 -3.39
N ASN A 48 -7.25 1.23 -4.22
CA ASN A 48 -7.90 2.29 -4.96
C ASN A 48 -8.84 1.78 -6.07
N SER A 49 -8.63 0.56 -6.58
CA SER A 49 -9.53 -0.08 -7.54
C SER A 49 -10.82 -0.64 -6.91
N ARG A 50 -10.89 -0.72 -5.57
CA ARG A 50 -12.00 -1.34 -4.83
C ARG A 50 -12.99 -0.30 -4.30
N GLU A 51 -14.07 -0.12 -5.03
CA GLU A 51 -15.18 0.77 -4.65
C GLU A 51 -15.91 0.29 -3.38
N ASP A 52 -15.97 -1.02 -3.15
CA ASP A 52 -16.56 -1.61 -1.94
C ASP A 52 -15.78 -1.26 -0.66
N ILE A 53 -14.46 -1.15 -0.75
CA ILE A 53 -13.60 -0.67 0.34
C ILE A 53 -13.79 0.84 0.52
N SER A 54 -13.80 1.58 -0.59
CA SER A 54 -13.93 3.04 -0.57
C SER A 54 -15.25 3.50 0.06
N ALA A 55 -16.35 2.79 -0.22
CA ALA A 55 -17.67 3.10 0.33
C ALA A 55 -17.83 2.79 1.82
N ARG A 56 -17.04 1.84 2.35
CA ARG A 56 -17.05 1.44 3.76
C ARG A 56 -16.03 2.21 4.60
N ALA A 57 -15.10 2.89 3.95
CA ALA A 57 -14.04 3.61 4.63
C ALA A 57 -14.59 4.75 5.51
N PRO A 58 -14.01 4.93 6.70
CA PRO A 58 -14.41 6.04 7.56
C PRO A 58 -14.11 7.38 6.88
N GLN A 59 -15.05 8.32 7.00
CA GLN A 59 -14.96 9.62 6.35
C GLN A 59 -13.78 10.44 6.91
N GLY A 60 -13.23 11.31 6.08
CA GLY A 60 -12.10 12.18 6.42
C GLY A 60 -10.74 11.65 5.98
N GLN A 61 -9.69 12.29 6.52
CA GLN A 61 -8.30 11.95 6.26
C GLN A 61 -7.72 11.16 7.42
N TRP A 62 -7.02 10.07 7.10
CA TRP A 62 -6.39 9.17 8.06
C TRP A 62 -4.90 9.05 7.76
N ARG A 63 -4.08 9.56 8.67
CA ARG A 63 -2.62 9.57 8.62
C ARG A 63 -2.10 8.43 9.49
N ILE A 64 -1.45 7.47 8.84
CA ILE A 64 -0.98 6.24 9.48
C ILE A 64 0.53 6.16 9.34
N CYS A 65 1.20 5.78 10.42
CA CYS A 65 2.60 5.36 10.36
C CYS A 65 2.72 3.87 10.70
N VAL A 66 3.46 3.12 9.88
CA VAL A 66 3.81 1.72 10.15
C VAL A 66 5.31 1.64 10.40
N GLU A 67 5.68 1.02 11.52
CA GLU A 67 7.06 0.78 11.93
C GLU A 67 7.31 -0.72 12.03
N ILE A 68 8.16 -1.22 11.15
CA ILE A 68 8.48 -2.63 11.02
C ILE A 68 9.91 -2.82 11.50
N ALA A 69 10.08 -3.40 12.70
CA ALA A 69 11.37 -3.59 13.34
C ALA A 69 11.97 -4.96 13.01
N GLY A 70 13.22 -5.01 12.60
CA GLY A 70 13.95 -6.26 12.39
C GLY A 70 14.22 -6.96 13.71
N ASP A 71 13.75 -8.20 13.80
CA ASP A 71 13.74 -9.02 15.01
C ASP A 71 14.81 -10.13 15.00
N GLY A 72 15.72 -10.09 14.02
CA GLY A 72 16.77 -11.08 13.81
C GLY A 72 16.32 -12.40 13.20
N LYS A 73 15.02 -12.55 12.88
CA LYS A 73 14.47 -13.72 12.20
C LYS A 73 14.14 -13.43 10.75
N SER A 74 13.62 -12.23 10.47
CA SER A 74 13.32 -11.85 9.08
C SER A 74 14.61 -11.72 8.27
N PRO A 75 14.69 -12.31 7.06
CA PRO A 75 15.83 -12.11 6.16
C PRO A 75 15.75 -10.78 5.39
N TYR A 76 14.64 -10.03 5.53
CA TYR A 76 14.38 -8.79 4.80
C TYR A 76 14.75 -7.53 5.58
N ILE A 77 14.54 -7.53 6.88
CA ILE A 77 14.89 -6.45 7.80
C ILE A 77 15.81 -7.01 8.89
N GLY A 78 17.07 -6.59 8.89
CA GLY A 78 18.09 -7.09 9.80
C GLY A 78 17.85 -6.68 11.26
N ASN A 79 18.40 -7.44 12.21
CA ASN A 79 18.25 -7.15 13.64
C ASN A 79 18.73 -5.72 13.97
N GLY A 80 17.91 -4.96 14.69
CA GLY A 80 18.19 -3.56 15.03
C GLY A 80 17.98 -2.55 13.88
N GLN A 81 17.59 -3.02 12.70
CA GLN A 81 17.11 -2.16 11.61
C GLN A 81 15.59 -1.99 11.71
N ALA A 82 15.06 -0.99 11.03
CA ALA A 82 13.63 -0.81 10.89
C ALA A 82 13.29 -0.18 9.53
N LYS A 83 12.08 -0.46 9.05
CA LYS A 83 11.47 0.26 7.94
C LYS A 83 10.27 1.05 8.46
N TYR A 84 10.10 2.25 7.93
CA TYR A 84 9.04 3.17 8.33
C TYR A 84 8.20 3.54 7.12
N PHE A 85 6.88 3.51 7.26
CA PHE A 85 5.97 3.86 6.18
C PHE A 85 4.98 4.91 6.64
N PHE A 86 4.68 5.82 5.72
CA PHE A 86 3.55 6.74 5.84
C PHE A 86 2.46 6.33 4.86
N ILE A 87 1.24 6.25 5.37
CA ILE A 87 0.05 5.95 4.58
C ILE A 87 -0.99 7.04 4.86
N LEU A 88 -1.51 7.64 3.80
CA LEU A 88 -2.61 8.60 3.86
C LEU A 88 -3.82 8.01 3.16
N PHE A 89 -4.90 7.80 3.91
CA PHE A 89 -6.22 7.58 3.33
C PHE A 89 -7.01 8.88 3.32
N ASP A 90 -7.69 9.17 2.21
CA ASP A 90 -8.65 10.27 2.11
C ASP A 90 -9.85 9.79 1.29
N LYS A 91 -11.05 9.97 1.85
CA LYS A 91 -12.33 9.54 1.24
C LYS A 91 -12.30 8.07 0.77
N GLY A 92 -11.71 7.20 1.59
CA GLY A 92 -11.61 5.77 1.30
C GLY A 92 -10.62 5.36 0.23
N LYS A 93 -9.80 6.28 -0.28
CA LYS A 93 -8.71 6.01 -1.22
C LYS A 93 -7.36 6.22 -0.55
N CYS A 94 -6.39 5.37 -0.88
CA CYS A 94 -5.00 5.52 -0.50
C CYS A 94 -4.34 6.60 -1.38
N GLN A 95 -4.13 7.80 -0.83
CA GLN A 95 -3.51 8.93 -1.51
C GLN A 95 -1.99 8.83 -1.50
N GLU A 96 -1.42 8.39 -0.39
CA GLU A 96 0.01 8.18 -0.22
C GLU A 96 0.28 6.82 0.41
N TYR A 97 1.30 6.14 -0.09
CA TYR A 97 1.93 4.99 0.53
C TYR A 97 3.42 5.11 0.18
N LYS A 98 4.25 5.50 1.15
CA LYS A 98 5.68 5.73 0.92
C LYS A 98 6.54 5.27 2.09
N GLU A 99 7.73 4.79 1.77
CA GLU A 99 8.78 4.55 2.76
C GLU A 99 9.36 5.89 3.23
N LEU A 100 9.64 5.99 4.53
CA LEU A 100 10.31 7.11 5.16
C LEU A 100 11.73 6.71 5.56
N SER A 101 12.65 7.67 5.51
CA SER A 101 14.02 7.48 6.01
C SER A 101 14.08 7.34 7.53
N GLU A 102 13.11 7.91 8.24
CA GLU A 102 13.00 7.88 9.70
C GLU A 102 11.54 7.83 10.14
N THR A 103 11.33 7.44 11.40
CA THR A 103 9.99 7.43 12.00
C THR A 103 9.47 8.84 12.21
N MET A 104 8.15 9.02 12.17
CA MET A 104 7.53 10.29 12.55
C MET A 104 7.52 10.44 14.08
N ASP A 105 7.43 11.66 14.63
CA ASP A 105 7.35 11.89 16.09
C ASP A 105 5.95 11.61 16.69
N GLY A 106 5.00 11.21 15.84
CA GLY A 106 3.63 10.85 16.22
C GLY A 106 2.65 12.02 16.19
N LYS A 107 3.11 13.27 16.05
CA LYS A 107 2.21 14.41 15.93
C LYS A 107 1.47 14.36 14.60
N GLY A 108 0.16 14.55 14.64
CA GLY A 108 -0.70 14.54 13.46
C GLY A 108 -0.93 13.16 12.84
N LEU A 109 -0.54 12.08 13.51
CA LEU A 109 -0.95 10.73 13.13
C LEU A 109 -2.25 10.35 13.83
N ASP A 110 -3.16 9.75 13.07
CA ASP A 110 -4.38 9.13 13.61
C ASP A 110 -4.05 7.75 14.21
N PHE A 111 -3.18 7.00 13.54
CA PHE A 111 -2.70 5.71 14.01
C PHE A 111 -1.20 5.50 13.80
N ARG A 112 -0.59 4.74 14.71
CA ARG A 112 0.71 4.12 14.53
C ARG A 112 0.62 2.63 14.82
N PHE A 113 1.12 1.83 13.89
CA PHE A 113 1.30 0.40 14.04
C PHE A 113 2.80 0.11 14.15
N SER A 114 3.21 -0.66 15.15
CA SER A 114 4.62 -1.02 15.36
C SER A 114 4.76 -2.46 15.80
N GLY A 115 5.72 -3.19 15.26
CA GLY A 115 5.89 -4.62 15.56
C GLY A 115 7.09 -5.25 14.84
N PRO A 116 7.34 -6.54 15.10
CA PRO A 116 8.44 -7.26 14.48
C PRO A 116 8.18 -7.54 13.00
N ALA A 117 9.24 -7.53 12.19
CA ALA A 117 9.20 -7.79 10.76
C ALA A 117 8.52 -9.12 10.43
N THR A 118 8.87 -10.20 11.13
CA THR A 118 8.24 -11.51 10.92
C THR A 118 6.72 -11.49 11.06
N VAL A 119 6.17 -10.70 11.99
CA VAL A 119 4.71 -10.60 12.19
C VAL A 119 4.05 -9.91 11.01
N PHE A 120 4.63 -8.81 10.50
CA PHE A 120 4.10 -8.13 9.31
C PHE A 120 4.24 -8.99 8.05
N GLU A 121 5.34 -9.73 7.92
CA GLU A 121 5.58 -10.62 6.80
C GLU A 121 4.63 -11.81 6.81
N GLU A 122 4.33 -12.40 7.97
CA GLU A 122 3.29 -13.43 8.11
C GLU A 122 1.90 -12.91 7.72
N ILE A 123 1.59 -11.65 8.05
CA ILE A 123 0.33 -11.01 7.66
C ILE A 123 0.29 -10.79 6.14
N ALA A 124 1.37 -10.26 5.55
CA ALA A 124 1.49 -10.09 4.10
C ALA A 124 1.39 -11.44 3.36
N ALA A 125 1.90 -12.51 3.96
CA ALA A 125 1.78 -13.88 3.48
C ALA A 125 0.41 -14.52 3.75
N GLY A 126 -0.54 -13.82 4.38
CA GLY A 126 -1.87 -14.36 4.70
C GLY A 126 -1.87 -15.49 5.75
N MET A 127 -0.79 -15.61 6.53
CA MET A 127 -0.62 -16.65 7.55
C MET A 127 -1.05 -16.19 8.95
N ARG A 128 -1.25 -14.87 9.13
CA ARG A 128 -1.67 -14.26 10.39
C ARG A 128 -2.67 -13.14 10.12
N ASP A 129 -3.71 -13.04 10.96
CA ASP A 129 -4.68 -11.95 10.92
C ASP A 129 -4.13 -10.69 11.60
N PHE A 130 -4.26 -9.53 10.93
CA PHE A 130 -3.74 -8.26 11.43
C PHE A 130 -4.44 -7.78 12.71
N ILE A 131 -5.77 -7.97 12.81
CA ILE A 131 -6.56 -7.56 13.97
C ILE A 131 -6.16 -8.40 15.17
N GLU A 132 -6.08 -9.72 15.01
CA GLU A 132 -5.64 -10.65 16.06
C GLU A 132 -4.22 -10.34 16.52
N ALA A 133 -3.30 -10.08 15.60
CA ALA A 133 -1.92 -9.68 15.93
C ALA A 133 -1.90 -8.39 16.78
N GLY A 134 -2.76 -7.43 16.45
CA GLY A 134 -2.95 -6.19 17.21
C GLY A 134 -3.50 -6.44 18.61
N LEU A 135 -4.59 -7.19 18.72
CA LEU A 135 -5.27 -7.48 19.98
C LEU A 135 -4.43 -8.31 20.95
N ARG A 136 -3.56 -9.20 20.42
CA ARG A 136 -2.62 -9.99 21.22
C ARG A 136 -1.32 -9.25 21.54
N GLY A 137 -1.16 -8.02 21.09
CA GLY A 137 0.03 -7.20 21.34
C GLY A 137 1.26 -7.55 20.51
N ALA A 138 1.14 -8.43 19.52
CA ALA A 138 2.22 -8.70 18.57
C ALA A 138 2.47 -7.51 17.63
N ILE A 139 1.39 -6.77 17.29
CA ILE A 139 1.46 -5.43 16.72
C ILE A 139 0.96 -4.45 17.78
N ARG A 140 1.83 -3.54 18.21
CA ARG A 140 1.43 -2.44 19.08
C ARG A 140 0.73 -1.37 18.26
N ILE A 141 -0.52 -1.08 18.64
CA ILE A 141 -1.37 -0.05 18.06
C ILE A 141 -1.37 1.18 18.98
N ARG A 142 -1.11 2.36 18.43
CA ARG A 142 -1.32 3.65 19.10
C ARG A 142 -2.32 4.48 18.27
N GLY A 143 -3.33 5.05 18.93
CA GLY A 143 -4.42 5.82 18.32
C GLY A 143 -5.72 5.63 19.11
N ASP A 144 -6.84 6.15 18.59
CA ASP A 144 -8.15 5.91 19.23
C ASP A 144 -8.64 4.49 18.92
N MET A 145 -8.47 3.58 19.89
CA MET A 145 -8.88 2.18 19.76
C MET A 145 -10.38 2.01 19.52
N ARG A 146 -11.24 2.95 19.94
CA ARG A 146 -12.69 2.87 19.68
C ARG A 146 -12.96 3.02 18.19
N ILE A 147 -12.22 3.91 17.52
CA ILE A 147 -12.32 4.10 16.08
C ILE A 147 -11.75 2.88 15.36
N PHE A 148 -10.58 2.38 15.79
CA PHE A 148 -9.99 1.19 15.20
C PHE A 148 -10.95 -0.01 15.24
N MET A 149 -11.52 -0.30 16.42
CA MET A 149 -12.42 -1.45 16.59
C MET A 149 -13.73 -1.30 15.80
N LYS A 150 -14.27 -0.09 15.67
CA LYS A 150 -15.44 0.16 14.81
C LYS A 150 -15.19 -0.15 13.34
N ASN A 151 -13.93 -0.13 12.90
CA ASN A 151 -13.52 -0.37 11.52
C ASN A 151 -12.70 -1.67 11.35
N ALA A 152 -12.65 -2.54 12.37
CA ALA A 152 -11.82 -3.74 12.35
C ALA A 152 -12.15 -4.67 11.17
N GLU A 153 -13.44 -4.80 10.83
CA GLU A 153 -13.87 -5.60 9.68
C GLU A 153 -13.32 -5.06 8.36
N LEU A 154 -13.28 -3.74 8.18
CA LEU A 154 -12.71 -3.13 6.99
C LEU A 154 -11.20 -3.38 6.90
N VAL A 155 -10.49 -3.23 8.02
CA VAL A 155 -9.04 -3.50 8.09
C VAL A 155 -8.75 -4.97 7.79
N LYS A 156 -9.59 -5.89 8.27
CA LYS A 156 -9.50 -7.30 7.95
C LYS A 156 -9.69 -7.56 6.45
N ILE A 157 -10.77 -7.03 5.85
CA ILE A 157 -11.02 -7.13 4.41
C ILE A 157 -9.83 -6.61 3.60
N MET A 158 -9.25 -5.46 4.00
CA MET A 158 -8.06 -4.91 3.33
C MET A 158 -6.84 -5.82 3.46
N SER A 159 -6.58 -6.36 4.66
CA SER A 159 -5.46 -7.27 4.90
C SER A 159 -5.58 -8.56 4.10
N GLU A 160 -6.78 -9.15 4.07
CA GLU A 160 -7.08 -10.35 3.29
C GLU A 160 -6.91 -10.08 1.80
N LEU A 161 -7.47 -8.96 1.31
CA LEU A 161 -7.33 -8.53 -0.08
C LEU A 161 -5.87 -8.45 -0.51
N TYR A 162 -5.01 -7.83 0.31
CA TYR A 162 -3.58 -7.74 0.04
C TYR A 162 -2.93 -9.12 -0.07
N SER A 163 -3.17 -9.99 0.91
CA SER A 163 -2.55 -11.32 0.95
C SER A 163 -3.00 -12.24 -0.19
N GLN A 164 -4.20 -12.02 -0.75
CA GLN A 164 -4.79 -12.88 -1.77
C GLN A 164 -4.57 -12.37 -3.20
N GLN A 165 -4.54 -11.05 -3.40
CA GLN A 165 -4.52 -10.46 -4.74
C GLN A 165 -3.16 -9.87 -5.14
N VAL A 166 -2.26 -9.65 -4.18
CA VAL A 166 -0.88 -9.25 -4.49
C VAL A 166 0.00 -10.48 -4.53
N ASP A 167 0.55 -10.78 -5.71
CA ASP A 167 1.52 -11.86 -5.89
C ASP A 167 2.89 -11.44 -5.34
N THR A 168 2.99 -11.46 -4.01
CA THR A 168 4.18 -11.04 -3.27
C THR A 168 5.31 -12.03 -3.50
N GLN A 169 6.41 -11.55 -4.05
CA GLN A 169 7.61 -12.35 -4.25
C GLN A 169 8.49 -12.33 -3.00
N TRP A 170 9.02 -13.51 -2.68
CA TRP A 170 9.82 -13.76 -1.48
C TRP A 170 11.23 -14.25 -1.85
N PRO A 171 12.10 -13.37 -2.40
CA PRO A 171 13.40 -13.79 -2.96
C PRO A 171 14.38 -14.38 -1.93
N LYS A 172 14.18 -14.13 -0.63
CA LYS A 172 14.97 -14.68 0.48
C LYS A 172 14.23 -15.77 1.26
N GLY A 173 13.11 -16.26 0.74
CA GLY A 173 12.21 -17.20 1.40
C GLY A 173 10.97 -16.53 1.99
N ARG A 174 9.86 -17.27 2.05
CA ARG A 174 8.57 -16.83 2.63
C ARG A 174 8.50 -17.26 4.11
N PRO A 175 7.84 -16.49 5.00
CA PRO A 175 7.60 -16.93 6.38
C PRO A 175 6.73 -18.21 6.42
N PRO A 176 6.72 -18.93 7.57
CA PRO A 176 7.52 -18.68 8.77
C PRO A 176 8.99 -19.02 8.55
N TYR A 177 9.89 -18.20 9.09
CA TYR A 177 11.33 -18.48 9.06
C TYR A 177 11.71 -19.37 10.24
N VAL A 178 12.66 -20.28 9.98
CA VAL A 178 13.16 -21.26 10.95
C VAL A 178 14.30 -20.66 11.78
#